data_AF-A0A2P8FA60-F1
#
_entry.id   AF-A0A2P8FA60-F1
#
_cell.length_a   1.000
_cell.length_b   1.000
_cell.length_c   1.000
_cell.angle_alpha   90.00
_cell.angle_beta   90.00
_cell.angle_gamma   90.00
#
_symmetry.space_group_name_H-M   'P 1'
#
loop_
_entity.id
_entity.type
_entity.pdbx_description
1 polymer ?
#
loop_
_entity_poly.entity_id
_entity_poly.type
_entity_poly.pdbx_seq_one_letter_code
_entity_poly.pdbx_strand_id
1 'polypeptide(L)' 'MQQNETPDIKRRPDGSIDTAHYIKIGRQERADQARALATAAMPKRRSFSLPFWFLRTSGA' A
#
# COMPACT_ATOMS: atom_id res chain seq x y z
N MET A 1 -32.99 -10.68 3.96
CA MET A 1 -32.84 -9.62 2.95
C MET A 1 -31.95 -8.55 3.56
N GLN A 2 -30.66 -8.49 3.21
CA GLN A 2 -29.82 -7.36 3.64
C GLN A 2 -30.34 -6.12 2.93
N GLN A 3 -30.85 -5.15 3.68
CA GLN A 3 -31.26 -3.87 3.13
C GLN A 3 -29.98 -3.21 2.62
N ASN A 4 -29.82 -3.15 1.30
CA ASN A 4 -28.75 -2.42 0.67
C ASN A 4 -29.05 -0.93 0.88
N GLU A 5 -28.65 -0.39 2.02
CA GLU A 5 -28.63 1.04 2.22
C GLU A 5 -27.84 1.63 1.07
N THR A 6 -28.54 2.40 0.22
CA THR A 6 -27.88 3.01 -0.93
C THR A 6 -26.98 4.08 -0.35
N PRO A 7 -25.65 3.98 -0.47
CA PRO A 7 -24.74 4.96 0.11
C PRO A 7 -25.07 6.33 -0.47
N ASP A 8 -25.06 7.35 0.40
CA ASP A 8 -25.37 8.71 -0.02
C ASP A 8 -24.41 9.15 -1.14
N ILE A 9 -24.98 9.49 -2.31
CA ILE A 9 -24.21 9.81 -3.50
C ILE A 9 -23.81 11.27 -3.42
N LYS A 10 -22.50 11.52 -3.33
CA LYS A 10 -21.99 12.89 -3.31
C LYS A 10 -22.26 13.56 -4.65
N ARG A 11 -23.06 14.63 -4.57
CA ARG A 11 -23.45 15.46 -5.71
C ARG A 11 -22.86 16.85 -5.60
N ARG A 12 -22.76 17.51 -6.75
CA ARG A 12 -22.43 18.92 -6.88
C ARG A 12 -23.67 19.78 -6.57
N PRO A 13 -23.50 21.11 -6.39
CA PRO A 13 -24.63 22.01 -6.18
C PRO A 13 -25.66 22.02 -7.32
N ASP A 14 -25.25 21.64 -8.53
CA ASP A 14 -26.13 21.47 -9.69
C ASP A 14 -26.86 20.12 -9.73
N GLY A 15 -26.67 19.26 -8.72
CA GLY A 15 -27.30 17.94 -8.60
C GLY A 15 -26.62 16.82 -9.40
N SER A 16 -25.60 17.15 -10.20
CA SER A 16 -24.80 16.15 -10.92
C SER A 16 -23.88 15.36 -9.97
N ILE A 17 -23.46 14.16 -10.37
CA ILE A 17 -22.57 13.34 -9.54
C ILE A 17 -21.19 14.00 -9.48
N ASP A 18 -20.63 14.13 -8.26
CA ASP A 18 -19.27 14.66 -8.11
C ASP A 18 -18.22 13.59 -8.45
N THR A 19 -18.00 13.38 -9.74
CA THR A 19 -17.01 12.43 -10.25
C THR A 19 -15.59 12.72 -9.75
N ALA A 20 -15.23 13.99 -9.55
CA ALA A 20 -13.91 14.36 -9.03
C ALA A 20 -13.68 13.80 -7.62
N HIS A 21 -14.72 13.81 -6.77
CA HIS A 21 -14.66 13.21 -5.44
C HIS A 21 -14.37 11.71 -5.52
N TYR A 22 -15.11 10.97 -6.34
CA TYR A 22 -14.93 9.51 -6.46
C TYR A 22 -13.62 9.12 -7.14
N ILE A 23 -13.17 9.87 -8.14
CA ILE A 23 -11.85 9.66 -8.77
C ILE A 23 -10.74 9.85 -7.74
N LYS A 24 -10.84 10.86 -6.86
CA LYS A 24 -9.87 11.07 -5.79
C LYS A 24 -9.80 9.86 -4.85
N ILE A 25 -10.95 9.36 -4.41
CA ILE A 25 -11.03 8.17 -3.54
C ILE A 25 -10.39 6.96 -4.24
N GLY A 26 -10.79 6.65 -5.47
CA GLY A 26 -10.24 5.50 -6.19
C GLY A 26 -8.74 5.60 -6.47
N ARG A 27 -8.18 6.81 -6.60
CA ARG A 27 -6.72 7.02 -6.68
C ARG A 27 -6.04 6.70 -5.35
N GLN A 28 -6.62 7.13 -4.23
CA GLN A 28 -6.08 6.87 -2.90
C GLN A 28 -6.11 5.37 -2.58
N GLU A 29 -7.24 4.70 -2.79
CA GLU A 29 -7.38 3.27 -2.53
C GLU A 29 -6.40 2.44 -3.34
N ARG A 30 -6.20 2.75 -4.63
CA ARG A 30 -5.21 2.07 -5.47
C ARG A 30 -3.79 2.28 -4.95
N ALA A 31 -3.46 3.48 -4.49
CA ALA A 31 -2.14 3.78 -3.92
C ALA A 31 -1.92 3.00 -2.61
N ASP A 32 -2.94 2.92 -1.75
CA ASP A 32 -2.86 2.21 -0.48
C ASP A 32 -2.76 0.69 -0.67
N GLN A 33 -3.52 0.13 -1.63
CA GLN A 33 -3.36 -1.27 -2.03
C GLN A 33 -1.97 -1.55 -2.59
N ALA A 34 -1.45 -0.68 -3.47
CA ALA A 34 -0.11 -0.85 -4.03
C ALA A 34 0.97 -0.81 -2.93
N ARG A 35 0.84 0.08 -1.94
CA ARG A 35 1.74 0.12 -0.78
C ARG A 35 1.65 -1.15 0.05
N ALA A 36 0.44 -1.63 0.34
CA ALA A 36 0.23 -2.85 1.10
C ALA A 36 0.82 -4.08 0.38
N LEU A 37 0.67 -4.16 -0.94
CA LEU A 37 1.29 -5.20 -1.76
C LEU A 37 2.82 -5.09 -1.75
N ALA A 38 3.37 -3.88 -1.86
CA ALA A 38 4.82 -3.67 -1.83
C ALA A 38 5.43 -4.06 -0.48
N THR A 39 4.77 -3.74 0.64
CA THR A 39 5.22 -4.15 1.97
C THR A 39 5.09 -5.65 2.19
N ALA A 40 4.02 -6.29 1.70
CA ALA A 40 3.84 -7.73 1.78
C ALA A 40 4.84 -8.50 0.89
N ALA A 41 5.19 -7.96 -0.28
CA ALA A 41 6.12 -8.57 -1.22
C ALA A 41 7.60 -8.31 -0.85
N MET A 42 7.90 -7.40 0.07
CA MET A 42 9.27 -7.21 0.53
C MET A 42 9.75 -8.45 1.29
N PRO A 43 10.80 -9.15 0.81
CA PRO A 43 11.38 -10.25 1.55
C PRO A 43 11.88 -9.69 2.89
N LYS A 44 11.39 -10.28 4.00
CA LYS A 44 11.81 -9.95 5.36
C LYS A 44 13.33 -9.94 5.36
N ARG A 45 13.95 -8.76 5.47
CA ARG A 45 15.41 -8.60 5.41
C ARG A 45 15.99 -9.51 6.49
N ARG A 46 16.44 -10.70 6.10
CA ARG A 46 17.25 -11.56 6.93
C ARG A 46 18.52 -10.75 7.10
N SER A 47 18.78 -10.26 8.30
CA SER A 47 20.09 -9.75 8.67
C SER A 47 21.06 -10.90 8.43
N PHE A 48 21.68 -10.94 7.26
CA PHE A 48 22.84 -11.79 7.04
C PHE A 48 23.94 -11.17 7.88
N SER A 49 24.01 -11.59 9.15
CA SER A 49 25.21 -11.44 9.94
C SER A 49 26.25 -12.33 9.26
N LEU A 50 27.04 -11.74 8.35
CA LEU A 50 28.22 -12.41 7.84
C LEU A 50 29.13 -12.66 9.04
N PRO A 51 29.43 -13.92 9.41
CA PRO A 51 30.35 -14.17 10.51
C PRO A 51 31.71 -13.62 10.09
N PHE A 52 32.24 -12.73 10.94
CA PHE A 52 33.50 -11.99 10.80
C PHE A 52 34.77 -12.90 10.79
N TRP A 53 34.61 -14.20 10.59
CA TRP A 53 35.63 -15.24 10.80
C TRP A 53 36.60 -15.43 9.62
N PHE A 54 36.56 -14.57 8.59
CA PHE A 54 37.48 -14.64 7.45
C PHE A 54 38.65 -13.62 7.49
N LEU A 55 38.97 -13.04 8.65
CA LEU A 55 40.08 -12.08 8.80
C LEU A 55 41.30 -12.58 9.60
N ARG A 56 41.57 -13.90 9.66
CA ARG A 56 42.78 -14.39 10.32
C ARG A 56 43.47 -15.54 9.60
N THR A 57 43.97 -15.28 8.39
CA THR A 57 45.14 -16.02 7.87
C THR A 57 45.95 -15.13 6.93
N SER A 58 46.82 -14.26 7.46
CA SER A 58 48.02 -13.81 6.73
C SER A 58 49.10 -13.29 7.70
N GLY A 59 50.14 -14.08 7.91
CA GLY A 59 51.55 -13.66 8.03
C GLY A 59 52.00 -12.77 9.19
N ALA A 60 52.75 -13.36 10.13
CA ALA A 60 54.19 -13.12 10.32
C ALA A 60 54.73 -14.08 11.40
#